data_AF-A0A1M6YY39-F1
#
_entry.id   AF-A0A1M6YY39-F1
#
_cell.length_a   1.000
_cell.length_b   1.000
_cell.length_c   1.000
_cell.angle_alpha   90.00
_cell.angle_beta   90.00
_cell.angle_gamma   90.00
#
_symmetry.space_group_name_H-M   'P 1'
#
loop_
_entity.id
_entity.type
_entity.pdbx_description
1 polymer ?
#
loop_
_entity_poly.entity_id
_entity_poly.type
_entity_poly.pdbx_seq_one_letter_code
_entity_poly.pdbx_strand_id
1 'polypeptide(L)'
;MLLLLLRHHQLDLAAWDACVAQARQVVPYAQSWWLAATAGRWDAVVEPGAPGEYRAVLPLPVQRRPWGREVQQPPFTQQLGLLTTAASRHTELLDFLVLPRRRYARLYLQLHTGQELAAAPAGYGLAARITYQLPLAPSYATLHAGFAADYRRRLRLNAQAAVPLRVEPLTSLDELLALFRQHSGEAAGLKDKHYEQLRNLYAALEQHGQALPLEVRQPETGELLAGALFVLFRTRLIYLFAAASPAGKKAGAPLLLLDHAIRQHAGTVGLVLDFEGGMIPSIARFFANFGATPVPYAALSFTQRPWFLQWMR
;
A
#
# COMPACT_ATOMS: atom_id res chain seq x y z
N MET A 1 -7.68 -30.91 -1.69
CA MET A 1 -7.22 -30.24 -2.93
C MET A 1 -5.80 -29.77 -2.68
N LEU A 2 -4.92 -29.95 -3.66
CA LEU A 2 -3.51 -29.58 -3.56
C LEU A 2 -3.32 -28.10 -3.89
N LEU A 3 -2.44 -27.43 -3.15
CA LEU A 3 -1.95 -26.09 -3.49
C LEU A 3 -1.07 -26.19 -4.75
N LEU A 4 -1.21 -25.22 -5.65
CA LEU A 4 -0.48 -25.18 -6.92
C LEU A 4 0.39 -23.93 -7.00
N LEU A 5 1.66 -24.09 -7.39
CA LEU A 5 2.53 -22.97 -7.76
C LEU A 5 2.39 -22.70 -9.26
N LEU A 6 1.67 -21.65 -9.62
CA LEU A 6 1.43 -21.23 -11.00
C LEU A 6 2.38 -20.12 -11.42
N ARG A 7 2.86 -20.20 -12.66
CA ARG A 7 3.54 -19.09 -13.32
C ARG A 7 2.53 -18.04 -13.76
N HIS A 8 3.01 -16.80 -13.95
CA HIS A 8 2.18 -15.72 -14.48
C HIS A 8 1.30 -16.10 -15.68
N HIS A 9 1.87 -16.77 -16.70
CA HIS A 9 1.13 -17.17 -17.90
C HIS A 9 0.11 -18.29 -17.69
N GLN A 10 0.12 -18.93 -16.52
CA GLN A 10 -0.84 -19.98 -16.13
C GLN A 10 -1.94 -19.43 -15.22
N LEU A 11 -1.85 -18.16 -14.82
CA LEU A 11 -2.87 -17.52 -13.99
C LEU A 11 -4.08 -17.18 -14.85
N ASP A 12 -5.25 -17.58 -14.36
CA ASP A 12 -6.53 -17.04 -14.81
C ASP A 12 -6.77 -15.72 -14.05
N LEU A 13 -6.61 -14.60 -14.74
CA LEU A 13 -6.72 -13.28 -14.12
C LEU A 13 -8.16 -12.93 -13.72
N ALA A 14 -9.16 -13.49 -14.41
CA ALA A 14 -10.56 -13.28 -14.03
C ALA A 14 -10.88 -14.05 -12.73
N ALA A 15 -10.43 -15.31 -12.64
CA ALA A 15 -10.52 -16.09 -11.41
C ALA A 15 -9.75 -15.45 -10.25
N TRP A 16 -8.59 -14.87 -10.54
CA TRP A 16 -7.77 -14.12 -9.60
C TRP A 16 -8.51 -12.93 -9.01
N ASP A 17 -9.03 -12.03 -9.85
CA ASP A 17 -9.71 -10.83 -9.37
C ASP A 17 -11.01 -11.17 -8.63
N ALA A 18 -11.72 -12.23 -9.06
CA ALA A 18 -12.86 -12.76 -8.31
C ALA A 18 -12.45 -13.25 -6.90
N CYS A 19 -11.34 -13.98 -6.78
CA CYS A 19 -10.80 -14.41 -5.50
C CYS A 19 -10.39 -13.22 -4.62
N VAL A 20 -9.70 -12.22 -5.18
CA VAL A 20 -9.27 -11.01 -4.44
C VAL A 20 -10.49 -10.22 -3.95
N ALA A 21 -11.52 -10.06 -4.79
CA ALA A 21 -12.75 -9.36 -4.42
C ALA A 21 -13.48 -10.04 -3.24
N GLN A 22 -13.50 -11.38 -3.22
CA GLN A 22 -14.15 -12.19 -2.20
C GLN A 22 -13.26 -12.54 -0.99
N ALA A 23 -11.98 -12.19 -1.03
CA ALA A 23 -11.04 -12.51 0.04
C ALA A 23 -11.45 -11.86 1.36
N ARG A 24 -11.28 -12.58 2.48
CA ARG A 24 -11.54 -12.06 3.83
C ARG A 24 -10.66 -10.85 4.14
N GLN A 25 -9.42 -10.89 3.67
CA GLN A 25 -8.41 -9.86 3.84
C GLN A 25 -8.62 -8.72 2.83
N VAL A 26 -8.51 -7.47 3.26
CA VAL A 26 -8.72 -6.28 2.41
C VAL A 26 -7.38 -5.75 1.92
N VAL A 27 -6.87 -6.33 0.82
CA VAL A 27 -5.53 -6.06 0.29
C VAL A 27 -5.63 -5.58 -1.17
N PRO A 28 -5.85 -4.28 -1.42
CA PRO A 28 -6.04 -3.76 -2.79
C PRO A 28 -4.85 -4.01 -3.70
N TYR A 29 -3.66 -4.07 -3.11
CA TYR A 29 -2.40 -4.32 -3.80
C TYR A 29 -2.35 -5.64 -4.57
N ALA A 30 -3.23 -6.58 -4.24
CA ALA A 30 -3.28 -7.90 -4.87
C ALA A 30 -4.16 -7.93 -6.14
N GLN A 31 -4.91 -6.86 -6.45
CA GLN A 31 -5.68 -6.79 -7.70
C GLN A 31 -4.76 -6.97 -8.91
N SER A 32 -5.20 -7.71 -9.92
CA SER A 32 -4.34 -8.13 -11.03
C SER A 32 -3.73 -6.93 -11.77
N TRP A 33 -4.51 -5.89 -12.00
CA TRP A 33 -4.09 -4.65 -12.65
C TRP A 33 -3.13 -3.82 -11.79
N TRP A 34 -3.23 -3.90 -10.46
CA TRP A 34 -2.26 -3.27 -9.56
C TRP A 34 -0.90 -3.94 -9.70
N LEU A 35 -0.88 -5.28 -9.61
CA LEU A 35 0.34 -6.07 -9.76
C LEU A 35 0.92 -5.94 -11.18
N ALA A 36 0.09 -5.83 -12.21
CA ALA A 36 0.56 -5.54 -13.57
C ALA A 36 1.28 -4.18 -13.64
N ALA A 37 0.72 -3.13 -13.03
CA ALA A 37 1.32 -1.80 -13.01
C ALA A 37 2.62 -1.73 -12.18
N THR A 38 2.68 -2.38 -11.02
CA THR A 38 3.80 -2.23 -10.07
C THR A 38 4.86 -3.33 -10.18
N ALA A 39 4.47 -4.55 -10.51
CA ALA A 39 5.37 -5.71 -10.62
C ALA A 39 5.61 -6.15 -12.07
N GLY A 40 4.68 -5.84 -12.99
CA GLY A 40 4.67 -6.36 -14.35
C GLY A 40 4.24 -7.83 -14.41
N ARG A 41 4.99 -8.72 -13.76
CA ARG A 41 4.69 -10.16 -13.71
C ARG A 41 4.82 -10.71 -12.29
N TRP A 42 3.90 -11.59 -11.94
CA TRP A 42 3.93 -12.34 -10.70
C TRP A 42 3.56 -13.79 -10.96
N ASP A 43 4.19 -14.67 -10.20
CA ASP A 43 3.72 -16.04 -10.03
C ASP A 43 2.80 -16.07 -8.80
N ALA A 44 2.18 -17.21 -8.50
CA ALA A 44 1.40 -17.34 -7.29
C ALA A 44 1.32 -18.78 -6.80
N VAL A 45 1.15 -18.95 -5.49
CA VAL A 45 0.59 -20.19 -4.96
C VAL A 45 -0.91 -20.01 -4.85
N VAL A 46 -1.69 -20.93 -5.40
CA VAL A 46 -3.16 -20.86 -5.41
C VAL A 46 -3.77 -22.13 -4.81
N GLU A 47 -4.90 -21.97 -4.13
CA GLU A 47 -5.84 -23.06 -3.88
C GLU A 47 -6.91 -23.02 -4.99
N PRO A 48 -6.89 -23.94 -5.97
CA PRO A 48 -7.93 -23.99 -6.99
C PRO A 48 -9.29 -24.42 -6.38
N GLY A 49 -10.37 -23.99 -7.01
CA GLY A 49 -11.75 -24.40 -6.72
C GLY A 49 -12.34 -25.25 -7.85
N ALA A 50 -13.58 -24.94 -8.25
CA ALA A 50 -14.12 -25.43 -9.52
C ALA A 50 -13.27 -24.91 -10.73
N PRO A 51 -13.45 -25.45 -11.95
CA PRO A 51 -12.79 -24.90 -13.13
C PRO A 51 -13.03 -23.39 -13.26
N GLY A 52 -11.95 -22.61 -13.37
CA GLY A 52 -12.00 -21.15 -13.43
C GLY A 52 -12.16 -20.44 -12.07
N GLU A 53 -11.94 -21.14 -10.95
CA GLU A 53 -12.06 -20.57 -9.60
C GLU A 53 -10.76 -20.70 -8.80
N TYR A 54 -10.39 -19.63 -8.08
CA TYR A 54 -9.41 -19.68 -7.00
C TYR A 54 -10.09 -19.40 -5.66
N ARG A 55 -9.76 -20.21 -4.65
CA ARG A 55 -10.24 -20.07 -3.27
C ARG A 55 -9.26 -19.35 -2.37
N ALA A 56 -7.99 -19.40 -2.72
CA ALA A 56 -6.94 -18.64 -2.08
C ALA A 56 -5.82 -18.32 -3.05
N VAL A 57 -5.15 -17.20 -2.82
CA VAL A 57 -3.99 -16.75 -3.59
C VAL A 57 -2.92 -16.18 -2.68
N LEU A 58 -1.67 -16.57 -2.92
CA LEU A 58 -0.47 -15.94 -2.38
C LEU A 58 0.32 -15.34 -3.56
N PRO A 59 0.25 -14.02 -3.78
CA PRO A 59 0.98 -13.37 -4.86
C PRO A 59 2.50 -13.42 -4.64
N LEU A 60 3.24 -13.75 -5.69
CA LEU A 60 4.69 -13.81 -5.70
C LEU A 60 5.23 -12.93 -6.84
N PRO A 61 5.35 -11.61 -6.67
CA PRO A 61 5.91 -10.72 -7.68
C PRO A 61 7.35 -11.09 -8.02
N VAL A 62 7.63 -11.43 -9.29
CA VAL A 62 8.89 -12.08 -9.67
C VAL A 62 9.80 -11.16 -10.46
N GLN A 63 11.06 -11.11 -10.05
CA GLN A 63 12.14 -10.52 -10.83
C GLN A 63 13.14 -11.59 -11.28
N ARG A 64 13.65 -11.46 -12.51
CA ARG A 64 14.77 -12.29 -13.01
C ARG A 64 16.09 -11.60 -12.71
N ARG A 65 17.05 -12.39 -12.24
CA ARG A 65 18.45 -12.02 -12.01
C ARG A 65 19.35 -13.06 -12.68
N PRO A 66 20.64 -12.74 -12.94
CA PRO A 66 21.58 -13.69 -13.54
C PRO A 66 21.69 -15.03 -12.77
N TRP A 67 21.51 -15.00 -11.45
CA TRP A 67 21.59 -16.20 -10.59
C TRP A 67 20.25 -16.91 -10.34
N GLY A 68 19.14 -16.42 -10.90
CA GLY A 68 17.83 -17.06 -10.73
C GLY A 68 16.67 -16.07 -10.61
N ARG A 69 15.54 -16.58 -10.10
CA ARG A 69 14.34 -15.77 -9.88
C ARG A 69 14.18 -15.44 -8.42
N GLU A 70 13.75 -14.22 -8.16
CA GLU A 70 13.54 -13.69 -6.84
C GLU A 70 12.11 -13.17 -6.72
N VAL A 71 11.49 -13.43 -5.58
CA VAL A 71 10.25 -12.75 -5.20
C VAL A 71 10.63 -11.49 -4.46
N GLN A 72 10.12 -10.34 -4.87
CA GLN A 72 10.44 -9.04 -4.29
C GLN A 72 9.18 -8.19 -4.18
N GLN A 73 9.02 -7.51 -3.04
CA GLN A 73 7.95 -6.54 -2.85
C GLN A 73 8.01 -5.46 -3.96
N PRO A 74 6.92 -5.25 -4.73
CA PRO A 74 6.86 -4.19 -5.73
C PRO A 74 6.84 -2.79 -5.10
N PRO A 75 7.25 -1.74 -5.82
CA PRO A 75 7.01 -0.36 -5.39
C PRO A 75 5.51 -0.07 -5.30
N PHE A 76 5.12 0.95 -4.51
CA PHE A 76 3.71 1.35 -4.30
C PHE A 76 2.81 0.17 -3.92
N THR A 77 3.34 -0.79 -3.19
CA THR A 77 2.66 -2.01 -2.79
C THR A 77 3.18 -2.33 -1.40
N GLN A 78 2.61 -1.71 -0.36
CA GLN A 78 3.16 -1.85 1.00
C GLN A 78 3.07 -3.29 1.50
N GLN A 79 1.93 -3.94 1.23
CA GLN A 79 1.59 -5.24 1.80
C GLN A 79 1.04 -6.18 0.72
N LEU A 80 1.31 -7.46 0.88
CA LEU A 80 0.71 -8.59 0.15
C LEU A 80 0.44 -9.69 1.18
N GLY A 81 0.42 -10.95 0.81
CA GLY A 81 0.23 -12.06 1.74
C GLY A 81 -0.81 -13.04 1.22
N LEU A 82 -1.24 -13.95 2.09
CA LEU A 82 -2.22 -14.96 1.73
C LEU A 82 -3.61 -14.35 1.81
N LEU A 83 -4.32 -14.39 0.68
CA LEU A 83 -5.72 -14.04 0.60
C LEU A 83 -6.55 -15.30 0.50
N THR A 84 -7.56 -15.43 1.34
CA THR A 84 -8.45 -16.59 1.41
C THR A 84 -9.91 -16.18 1.32
N THR A 85 -10.67 -16.92 0.53
CA THR A 85 -12.13 -16.83 0.51
C THR A 85 -12.74 -17.67 1.63
N ALA A 86 -14.05 -17.57 1.84
CA ALA A 86 -14.74 -18.43 2.79
C ALA A 86 -14.71 -19.93 2.43
N ALA A 87 -14.49 -20.27 1.15
CA ALA A 87 -14.43 -21.64 0.66
C ALA A 87 -13.03 -22.28 0.78
N SER A 88 -12.01 -21.49 1.14
CA SER A 88 -10.62 -21.95 1.30
C SER A 88 -10.52 -23.04 2.36
N ARG A 89 -9.86 -24.16 2.04
CA ARG A 89 -9.55 -25.23 3.00
C ARG A 89 -8.19 -25.04 3.65
N HIS A 90 -7.31 -24.27 3.01
CA HIS A 90 -6.01 -23.89 3.56
C HIS A 90 -6.08 -22.43 4.00
N THR A 91 -5.87 -22.18 5.30
CA THR A 91 -5.87 -20.82 5.86
C THR A 91 -4.52 -20.42 6.42
N GLU A 92 -3.61 -21.38 6.62
CA GLU A 92 -2.31 -21.14 7.20
C GLU A 92 -1.30 -20.76 6.13
N LEU A 93 -0.63 -19.62 6.32
CA LEU A 93 0.42 -19.15 5.39
C LEU A 93 1.51 -20.22 5.19
N LEU A 94 1.83 -21.00 6.22
CA LEU A 94 2.89 -21.99 6.19
C LEU A 94 2.70 -23.04 5.08
N ASP A 95 1.46 -23.43 4.79
CA ASP A 95 1.14 -24.39 3.74
C ASP A 95 1.53 -23.86 2.35
N PHE A 96 1.33 -22.55 2.15
CA PHE A 96 1.66 -21.87 0.90
C PHE A 96 3.15 -21.59 0.75
N LEU A 97 3.92 -21.52 1.84
CA LEU A 97 5.36 -21.22 1.83
C LEU A 97 6.25 -22.42 1.46
N VAL A 98 5.70 -23.63 1.41
CA VAL A 98 6.47 -24.84 1.05
C VAL A 98 6.92 -24.80 -0.41
N LEU A 99 6.04 -24.39 -1.33
CA LEU A 99 6.29 -24.42 -2.77
C LEU A 99 7.30 -23.35 -3.25
N PRO A 100 7.21 -22.07 -2.83
CA PRO A 100 8.13 -21.03 -3.27
C PRO A 100 9.56 -21.31 -2.84
N ARG A 101 9.76 -21.89 -1.64
CA ARG A 101 11.08 -22.21 -1.13
C ARG A 101 11.87 -23.11 -2.07
N ARG A 102 11.25 -23.97 -2.87
CA ARG A 102 12.00 -24.85 -3.79
C ARG A 102 12.33 -24.20 -5.13
N ARG A 103 11.82 -23.00 -5.41
CA ARG A 103 11.78 -22.47 -6.79
C ARG A 103 12.36 -21.08 -6.99
N TYR A 104 12.53 -20.32 -5.92
CA TYR A 104 13.10 -18.97 -5.96
C TYR A 104 14.41 -18.94 -5.18
N ALA A 105 15.38 -18.18 -5.69
CA ALA A 105 16.67 -17.98 -5.02
C ALA A 105 16.51 -17.06 -3.80
N ARG A 106 15.59 -16.10 -3.87
CA ARG A 106 15.26 -15.18 -2.76
C ARG A 106 13.77 -14.91 -2.72
N LEU A 107 13.27 -14.62 -1.54
CA LEU A 107 11.94 -14.08 -1.33
C LEU A 107 12.03 -12.95 -0.31
N TYR A 108 11.34 -11.85 -0.60
CA TYR A 108 11.05 -10.79 0.34
C TYR A 108 9.62 -10.32 0.09
N LEU A 109 8.74 -10.50 1.08
CA LEU A 109 7.34 -10.09 1.04
C LEU A 109 6.95 -9.44 2.35
N GLN A 110 6.23 -8.34 2.26
CA GLN A 110 5.58 -7.69 3.38
C GLN A 110 4.16 -8.25 3.48
N LEU A 111 3.84 -8.92 4.58
CA LEU A 111 2.54 -9.53 4.83
C LEU A 111 1.54 -8.47 5.26
N HIS A 112 0.26 -8.69 4.97
CA HIS A 112 -0.78 -7.73 5.31
C HIS A 112 -1.05 -7.70 6.81
N THR A 113 -1.56 -6.56 7.27
CA THR A 113 -2.06 -6.41 8.64
C THR A 113 -3.12 -7.50 8.92
N GLY A 114 -2.95 -8.22 10.03
CA GLY A 114 -3.75 -9.40 10.38
C GLY A 114 -3.17 -10.76 9.96
N GLN A 115 -2.09 -10.81 9.16
CA GLN A 115 -1.32 -12.04 8.95
C GLN A 115 -0.11 -12.09 9.88
N GLU A 116 -0.40 -12.36 11.14
CA GLU A 116 0.61 -12.42 12.20
C GLU A 116 1.36 -13.75 12.20
N LEU A 117 2.67 -13.68 12.46
CA LEU A 117 3.51 -14.85 12.66
C LEU A 117 4.18 -14.72 14.03
N ALA A 118 3.91 -15.66 14.94
CA ALA A 118 4.50 -15.66 16.27
C ALA A 118 6.03 -15.84 16.24
N ALA A 119 6.53 -16.58 15.25
CA ALA A 119 7.95 -16.81 15.04
C ALA A 119 8.25 -16.96 13.54
N ALA A 120 9.53 -16.78 13.19
CA ALA A 120 10.00 -17.01 11.83
C ALA A 120 9.85 -18.50 11.46
N PRO A 121 9.19 -18.83 10.33
CA PRO A 121 9.13 -20.21 9.85
C PRO A 121 10.53 -20.78 9.58
N ALA A 122 10.70 -22.09 9.65
CA ALA A 122 12.00 -22.73 9.43
C ALA A 122 12.62 -22.34 8.07
N GLY A 123 13.81 -21.73 8.12
CA GLY A 123 14.53 -21.26 6.92
C GLY A 123 14.09 -19.91 6.38
N TYR A 124 13.23 -19.19 7.10
CA TYR A 124 12.82 -17.83 6.82
C TYR A 124 13.36 -16.87 7.90
N GLY A 125 13.62 -15.63 7.50
CA GLY A 125 13.77 -14.49 8.40
C GLY A 125 12.44 -13.74 8.52
N LEU A 126 12.22 -13.16 9.70
CA LEU A 126 11.05 -12.36 10.01
C LEU A 126 11.53 -11.00 10.54
N ALA A 127 11.00 -9.91 9.97
CA ALA A 127 11.28 -8.56 10.45
C ALA A 127 9.97 -7.84 10.74
N ALA A 128 9.91 -7.13 11.87
CA ALA A 128 8.77 -6.29 12.20
C ALA A 128 8.74 -5.04 11.32
N ARG A 129 7.55 -4.67 10.89
CA ARG A 129 7.22 -3.42 10.19
C ARG A 129 6.01 -2.79 10.85
N ILE A 130 5.80 -1.50 10.61
CA ILE A 130 4.71 -0.74 11.21
C ILE A 130 4.07 0.12 10.13
N THR A 131 2.74 0.10 10.08
CA THR A 131 1.93 1.14 9.43
C THR A 131 1.12 1.89 10.49
N TYR A 132 0.47 3.00 10.14
CA TYR A 132 -0.46 3.70 11.02
C TYR A 132 -1.86 3.59 10.46
N GLN A 133 -2.84 3.32 11.33
CA GLN A 133 -4.25 3.20 10.94
C GLN A 133 -5.15 4.07 11.82
N LEU A 134 -6.18 4.63 11.21
CA LEU A 134 -7.23 5.40 11.88
C LEU A 134 -8.61 4.84 11.49
N PRO A 135 -9.33 4.19 12.41
CA PRO A 135 -10.73 3.81 12.17
C PRO A 135 -11.60 5.04 11.93
N LEU A 136 -12.39 5.03 10.85
CA LEU A 136 -13.25 6.16 10.46
C LEU A 136 -14.71 5.99 10.86
N ALA A 137 -15.03 4.94 11.63
CA ALA A 137 -16.38 4.72 12.16
C ALA A 137 -16.88 5.85 13.09
N PRO A 138 -16.05 6.51 13.92
CA PRO A 138 -16.51 7.65 14.72
C PRO A 138 -16.89 8.87 13.87
N SER A 139 -17.73 9.74 14.41
CA SER A 139 -18.08 11.02 13.76
C SER A 139 -16.84 11.91 13.56
N TYR A 140 -16.91 12.83 12.60
CA TYR A 140 -15.80 13.76 12.39
C TYR A 140 -15.49 14.59 13.64
N ALA A 141 -16.50 15.01 14.40
CA ALA A 141 -16.28 15.75 15.65
C ALA A 141 -15.45 14.94 16.66
N THR A 142 -15.74 13.63 16.79
CA THR A 142 -14.97 12.72 17.64
C THR A 142 -13.54 12.52 17.14
N LEU A 143 -13.36 12.28 15.84
CA LEU A 143 -12.04 12.10 15.23
C LEU A 143 -11.18 13.36 15.37
N HIS A 144 -11.74 14.52 15.03
CA HIS A 144 -11.07 15.82 15.13
C HIS A 144 -10.69 16.17 16.59
N ALA A 145 -11.50 15.79 17.57
CA ALA A 145 -11.14 15.92 18.98
C ALA A 145 -9.92 15.07 19.37
N GLY A 146 -9.68 13.95 18.67
CA GLY A 146 -8.50 13.09 18.84
C GLY A 146 -7.21 13.62 18.18
N PHE A 147 -7.30 14.68 17.35
CA PHE A 147 -6.10 15.25 16.72
C PHE A 147 -5.17 15.89 17.77
N ALA A 148 -3.92 16.15 17.41
CA ALA A 148 -3.03 16.93 18.25
C ALA A 148 -3.53 18.40 18.34
N ALA A 149 -3.26 19.06 19.47
CA ALA A 149 -3.76 20.42 19.71
C ALA A 149 -3.23 21.44 18.68
N ASP A 150 -1.99 21.26 18.20
CA ASP A 150 -1.39 22.07 17.15
C ASP A 150 -2.10 21.87 15.80
N TYR A 151 -2.55 20.65 15.48
CA TYR A 151 -3.27 20.36 14.24
C TYR A 151 -4.64 21.03 14.24
N ARG A 152 -5.41 20.86 15.33
CA ARG A 152 -6.69 21.58 15.50
C ARG A 152 -6.51 23.09 15.40
N ARG A 153 -5.45 23.64 16.02
CA ARG A 153 -5.14 25.07 15.95
C ARG A 153 -4.85 25.49 14.51
N ARG A 154 -4.03 24.77 13.75
CA ARG A 154 -3.67 25.10 12.37
C ARG A 154 -4.87 25.02 11.42
N LEU A 155 -5.71 24.00 11.57
CA LEU A 155 -6.97 23.87 10.82
C LEU A 155 -7.90 25.06 11.09
N ARG A 156 -8.07 25.43 12.37
CA ARG A 156 -8.86 26.61 12.76
C ARG A 156 -8.30 27.91 12.18
N LEU A 157 -6.97 28.09 12.24
CA LEU A 157 -6.32 29.29 11.70
C LEU A 157 -6.50 29.38 10.17
N ASN A 158 -6.39 28.27 9.45
CA ASN A 158 -6.68 28.25 8.01
C ASN A 158 -8.13 28.66 7.75
N ALA A 159 -9.11 28.10 8.47
CA ALA A 159 -10.52 28.43 8.31
C ALA A 159 -10.88 29.90 8.63
N GLN A 160 -10.06 30.59 9.43
CA GLN A 160 -10.24 31.99 9.81
C GLN A 160 -9.42 32.97 8.94
N ALA A 161 -8.59 32.46 8.02
CA ALA A 161 -7.80 33.31 7.13
C ALA A 161 -8.72 34.07 6.16
N ALA A 162 -8.31 35.28 5.77
CA ALA A 162 -9.04 36.06 4.75
C ALA A 162 -9.16 35.30 3.42
N VAL A 163 -8.11 34.55 3.06
CA VAL A 163 -8.08 33.65 1.91
C VAL A 163 -7.63 32.27 2.39
N PRO A 164 -8.56 31.37 2.77
CA PRO A 164 -8.21 30.04 3.26
C PRO A 164 -7.69 29.15 2.13
N LEU A 165 -6.72 28.29 2.43
CA LEU A 165 -6.36 27.20 1.54
C LEU A 165 -7.52 26.20 1.45
N ARG A 166 -7.76 25.69 0.24
CA ARG A 166 -8.83 24.74 -0.06
C ARG A 166 -8.24 23.44 -0.58
N VAL A 167 -8.95 22.35 -0.30
CA VAL A 167 -8.67 21.04 -0.88
C VAL A 167 -9.60 20.85 -2.06
N GLU A 168 -9.02 20.49 -3.21
CA GLU A 168 -9.72 20.30 -4.47
C GLU A 168 -9.29 18.96 -5.09
N PRO A 169 -10.06 18.39 -6.03
CA PRO A 169 -9.61 17.24 -6.80
C PRO A 169 -8.31 17.54 -7.54
N LEU A 170 -7.37 16.59 -7.55
CA LEU A 170 -6.11 16.74 -8.28
C LEU A 170 -6.38 16.95 -9.77
N THR A 171 -5.75 17.97 -10.34
CA THR A 171 -5.93 18.32 -11.75
C THR A 171 -4.85 17.71 -12.65
N SER A 172 -3.66 17.45 -12.12
CA SER A 172 -2.53 16.88 -12.86
C SER A 172 -1.68 15.97 -11.99
N LEU A 173 -1.66 14.67 -12.32
CA LEU A 173 -0.72 13.73 -11.69
C LEU A 173 0.73 14.13 -11.98
N ASP A 174 1.03 14.59 -13.18
CA ASP A 174 2.40 14.94 -13.56
C ASP A 174 2.98 16.09 -12.72
N GLU A 175 2.16 17.06 -12.33
CA GLU A 175 2.58 18.11 -11.38
C GLU A 175 2.90 17.53 -9.99
N LEU A 176 2.08 16.60 -9.50
CA LEU A 176 2.34 15.91 -8.24
C LEU A 176 3.64 15.08 -8.29
N LEU A 177 3.87 14.37 -9.40
CA LEU A 177 5.10 13.60 -9.61
C LEU A 177 6.33 14.49 -9.71
N ALA A 178 6.23 15.64 -10.40
CA ALA A 178 7.28 16.62 -10.49
C ALA A 178 7.61 17.21 -9.10
N LEU A 179 6.58 17.58 -8.34
CA LEU A 179 6.71 18.08 -6.98
C LEU A 179 7.40 17.06 -6.05
N PHE A 180 7.01 15.78 -6.15
CA PHE A 180 7.66 14.72 -5.38
C PHE A 180 9.13 14.58 -5.78
N ARG A 181 9.41 14.52 -7.08
CA ARG A 181 10.77 14.36 -7.61
C ARG A 181 11.70 15.47 -7.11
N GLN A 182 11.21 16.71 -7.09
CA GLN A 182 11.99 17.88 -6.68
C GLN A 182 12.31 17.90 -5.18
N HIS A 183 11.42 17.39 -4.32
CA HIS A 183 11.53 17.60 -2.87
C HIS A 183 11.68 16.35 -2.01
N SER A 184 11.46 15.16 -2.58
CA SER A 184 11.45 13.89 -1.82
C SER A 184 11.90 12.67 -2.62
N GLY A 185 11.99 12.78 -3.95
CA GLY A 185 12.30 11.67 -4.86
C GLY A 185 13.64 10.98 -4.58
N GLU A 186 14.69 11.75 -4.36
CA GLU A 186 16.04 11.23 -4.12
C GLU A 186 16.12 10.49 -2.77
N ALA A 187 15.60 11.10 -1.70
CA ALA A 187 15.55 10.48 -0.37
C ALA A 187 14.69 9.20 -0.35
N ALA A 188 13.68 9.11 -1.20
CA ALA A 188 12.84 7.93 -1.38
C ALA A 188 13.46 6.86 -2.32
N GLY A 189 14.61 7.13 -2.94
CA GLY A 189 15.27 6.21 -3.87
C GLY A 189 14.47 5.93 -5.15
N LEU A 190 13.55 6.83 -5.54
CA LEU A 190 12.74 6.63 -6.74
C LEU A 190 13.52 6.95 -8.02
N LYS A 191 13.44 6.05 -9.00
CA LYS A 191 14.02 6.17 -10.35
C LYS A 191 12.92 6.41 -11.36
N ASP A 192 13.25 6.83 -12.58
CA ASP A 192 12.27 7.15 -13.64
C ASP A 192 11.23 6.06 -13.87
N LYS A 193 11.67 4.80 -13.93
CA LYS A 193 10.78 3.64 -14.01
C LYS A 193 9.70 3.59 -12.92
N HIS A 194 10.00 4.06 -11.70
CA HIS A 194 9.02 4.07 -10.61
C HIS A 194 7.96 5.16 -10.83
N TYR A 195 8.33 6.30 -11.41
CA TYR A 195 7.34 7.32 -11.77
C TYR A 195 6.42 6.83 -12.90
N GLU A 196 6.95 6.10 -13.88
CA GLU A 196 6.14 5.43 -14.92
C GLU A 196 5.20 4.38 -14.32
N GLN A 197 5.69 3.56 -13.38
CA GLN A 197 4.85 2.59 -12.68
C GLN A 197 3.71 3.27 -11.91
N LEU A 198 3.98 4.42 -11.26
CA LEU A 198 2.95 5.18 -10.56
C LEU A 198 1.92 5.80 -11.52
N ARG A 199 2.33 6.26 -12.71
CA ARG A 199 1.38 6.70 -13.75
C ARG A 199 0.46 5.57 -14.21
N ASN A 200 1.05 4.41 -14.51
CA ASN A 200 0.28 3.24 -14.93
C ASN A 200 -0.68 2.77 -13.83
N LEU A 201 -0.23 2.79 -12.57
CA LEU A 201 -1.06 2.45 -11.43
C LEU A 201 -2.20 3.46 -11.26
N TYR A 202 -1.93 4.76 -11.36
CA TYR A 202 -2.96 5.79 -11.27
C TYR A 202 -4.02 5.63 -12.36
N ALA A 203 -3.62 5.44 -13.62
CA ALA A 203 -4.56 5.20 -14.72
C ALA A 203 -5.44 3.96 -14.47
N ALA A 204 -4.85 2.87 -13.96
CA ALA A 204 -5.61 1.68 -13.59
C ALA A 204 -6.59 1.94 -12.43
N LEU A 205 -6.17 2.71 -11.42
CA LEU A 205 -7.02 3.10 -10.29
C LEU A 205 -8.20 3.97 -10.73
N GLU A 206 -7.99 4.91 -11.64
CA GLU A 206 -9.05 5.74 -12.22
C GLU A 206 -10.06 4.90 -12.99
N GLN A 207 -9.58 4.00 -13.86
CA GLN A 207 -10.43 3.10 -14.64
C GLN A 207 -11.34 2.23 -13.77
N HIS A 208 -10.88 1.87 -12.57
CA HIS A 208 -11.65 1.06 -11.62
C HIS A 208 -12.40 1.89 -10.56
N GLY A 209 -12.38 3.23 -10.66
CA GLY A 209 -13.06 4.11 -9.71
C GLY A 209 -12.52 4.04 -8.28
N GLN A 210 -11.25 3.67 -8.10
CA GLN A 210 -10.61 3.52 -6.79
C GLN A 210 -9.67 4.67 -6.44
N ALA A 211 -9.35 5.57 -7.38
CA ALA A 211 -8.53 6.75 -7.15
C ALA A 211 -9.34 7.89 -6.50
N LEU A 212 -8.80 8.47 -5.44
CA LEU A 212 -9.29 9.70 -4.80
C LEU A 212 -8.13 10.71 -4.69
N PRO A 213 -7.75 11.36 -5.80
CA PRO A 213 -6.62 12.26 -5.81
C PRO A 213 -7.04 13.68 -5.41
N LEU A 214 -6.29 14.29 -4.50
CA LEU A 214 -6.57 15.59 -3.91
C LEU A 214 -5.36 16.51 -4.01
N GLU A 215 -5.60 17.81 -4.12
CA GLU A 215 -4.60 18.85 -4.16
C GLU A 215 -4.96 20.05 -3.29
N VAL A 216 -3.93 20.82 -2.94
CA VAL A 216 -4.05 22.14 -2.34
C VAL A 216 -3.15 23.07 -3.14
N ARG A 217 -3.74 24.15 -3.66
CA ARG A 217 -3.02 25.17 -4.43
C ARG A 217 -2.97 26.50 -3.69
N GLN A 218 -1.96 27.30 -4.01
CA GLN A 218 -1.87 28.69 -3.60
C GLN A 218 -2.98 29.47 -4.35
N PRO A 219 -3.88 30.21 -3.66
CA PRO A 219 -5.07 30.81 -4.29
C PRO A 219 -4.84 31.92 -5.33
N GLU A 220 -3.74 32.65 -5.21
CA GLU A 220 -3.34 33.79 -6.06
C GLU A 220 -2.47 33.35 -7.25
N THR A 221 -1.55 32.41 -7.04
CA THR A 221 -0.56 31.98 -8.04
C THR A 221 -0.93 30.67 -8.74
N GLY A 222 -1.83 29.88 -8.15
CA GLY A 222 -2.19 28.54 -8.64
C GLY A 222 -1.11 27.48 -8.41
N GLU A 223 -0.03 27.81 -7.70
CA GLU A 223 1.08 26.89 -7.42
C GLU A 223 0.60 25.68 -6.60
N LEU A 224 0.99 24.47 -7.01
CA LEU A 224 0.72 23.25 -6.25
C LEU A 224 1.52 23.23 -4.94
N LEU A 225 0.82 23.39 -3.81
CA LEU A 225 1.43 23.37 -2.48
C LEU A 225 1.59 21.94 -1.96
N ALA A 226 0.58 21.11 -2.16
CA ALA A 226 0.63 19.68 -1.86
C ALA A 226 -0.39 18.91 -2.70
N GLY A 227 -0.11 17.63 -2.93
CA GLY A 227 -1.08 16.69 -3.48
C GLY A 227 -0.93 15.32 -2.85
N ALA A 228 -2.02 14.57 -2.89
CA ALA A 228 -2.10 13.22 -2.36
C ALA A 228 -3.00 12.35 -3.23
N LEU A 229 -2.57 11.11 -3.46
CA LEU A 229 -3.37 10.05 -4.05
C LEU A 229 -3.87 9.15 -2.93
N PHE A 230 -5.17 9.19 -2.67
CA PHE A 230 -5.83 8.20 -1.85
C PHE A 230 -6.39 7.07 -2.71
N VAL A 231 -6.44 5.86 -2.16
CA VAL A 231 -7.10 4.71 -2.80
C VAL A 231 -8.19 4.17 -1.90
N LEU A 232 -9.41 4.04 -2.42
CA LEU A 232 -10.52 3.40 -1.72
C LEU A 232 -10.78 2.00 -2.28
N PHE A 233 -10.61 0.98 -1.44
CA PHE A 233 -10.94 -0.40 -1.77
C PHE A 233 -11.65 -1.06 -0.59
N ARG A 234 -12.94 -1.39 -0.80
CA ARG A 234 -13.84 -1.94 0.23
C ARG A 234 -13.77 -1.10 1.50
N THR A 235 -13.25 -1.66 2.59
CA THR A 235 -13.15 -1.04 3.92
C THR A 235 -11.77 -0.43 4.20
N ARG A 236 -10.98 -0.12 3.16
CA ARG A 236 -9.68 0.55 3.30
C ARG A 236 -9.59 1.78 2.43
N LEU A 237 -9.24 2.90 3.07
CA LEU A 237 -8.80 4.13 2.43
C LEU A 237 -7.28 4.22 2.64
N ILE A 238 -6.49 4.28 1.58
CA ILE A 238 -5.04 4.22 1.65
C ILE A 238 -4.45 5.56 1.25
N TYR A 239 -3.57 6.14 2.06
CA TYR A 239 -2.78 7.32 1.71
C TYR A 239 -1.52 6.90 0.93
N LEU A 240 -1.72 6.50 -0.33
CA LEU A 240 -0.73 5.76 -1.12
C LEU A 240 0.49 6.61 -1.49
N PHE A 241 0.27 7.85 -1.92
CA PHE A 241 1.34 8.71 -2.42
C PHE A 241 1.03 10.16 -2.12
N ALA A 242 2.02 10.93 -1.69
CA ALA A 242 1.85 12.35 -1.45
C ALA A 242 3.14 13.13 -1.57
N ALA A 243 3.02 14.40 -1.96
CA ALA A 243 4.11 15.35 -2.01
C ALA A 243 3.65 16.71 -1.51
N ALA A 244 4.61 17.50 -1.04
CA ALA A 244 4.37 18.88 -0.67
C ALA A 244 5.64 19.72 -0.87
N SER A 245 5.46 20.93 -1.39
CA SER A 245 6.53 21.93 -1.46
C SER A 245 6.91 22.40 -0.05
N PRO A 246 8.11 22.99 0.14
CA PRO A 246 8.46 23.65 1.40
C PRO A 246 7.42 24.69 1.85
N ALA A 247 6.87 25.47 0.90
CA ALA A 247 5.80 26.43 1.16
C ALA A 247 4.51 25.72 1.62
N GLY A 248 4.12 24.63 0.96
CA GLY A 248 2.96 23.84 1.34
C GLY A 248 3.09 23.18 2.71
N LYS A 249 4.27 22.66 3.07
CA LYS A 249 4.55 22.14 4.41
C LYS A 249 4.39 23.23 5.47
N LYS A 250 4.95 24.42 5.21
CA LYS A 250 4.84 25.59 6.11
C LYS A 250 3.39 26.03 6.28
N ALA A 251 2.62 26.07 5.19
CA ALA A 251 1.21 26.46 5.20
C ALA A 251 0.27 25.37 5.77
N GLY A 252 0.75 24.12 5.87
CA GLY A 252 -0.04 23.00 6.35
C GLY A 252 -0.94 22.33 5.33
N ALA A 253 -0.60 22.44 4.05
CA ALA A 253 -1.33 21.78 2.96
C ALA A 253 -1.50 20.26 3.15
N PRO A 254 -0.47 19.47 3.57
CA PRO A 254 -0.67 18.04 3.85
C PRO A 254 -1.65 17.75 5.00
N LEU A 255 -1.72 18.64 5.98
CA LEU A 255 -2.67 18.53 7.08
C LEU A 255 -4.11 18.71 6.56
N LEU A 256 -4.32 19.66 5.66
CA LEU A 256 -5.63 19.90 5.04
C LEU A 256 -6.08 18.72 4.19
N LEU A 257 -5.20 18.12 3.38
CA LEU A 257 -5.51 16.95 2.55
C LEU A 257 -6.05 15.78 3.40
N LEU A 258 -5.35 15.46 4.50
CA LEU A 258 -5.76 14.39 5.40
C LEU A 258 -7.01 14.74 6.22
N ASP A 259 -7.12 15.96 6.74
CA ASP A 259 -8.34 16.40 7.44
C ASP A 259 -9.57 16.32 6.52
N HIS A 260 -9.43 16.71 5.25
CA HIS A 260 -10.48 16.61 4.25
C HIS A 260 -10.90 15.16 4.01
N ALA A 261 -9.94 14.25 3.76
CA ALA A 261 -10.23 12.83 3.56
C ALA A 261 -10.87 12.20 4.82
N ILE A 262 -10.35 12.51 6.02
CA ILE A 262 -10.92 12.04 7.29
C ILE A 262 -12.35 12.55 7.45
N ARG A 263 -12.61 13.84 7.18
CA ARG A 263 -13.94 14.45 7.28
C ARG A 263 -14.93 13.81 6.32
N GLN A 264 -14.53 13.61 5.07
CA GLN A 264 -15.39 13.04 4.02
C GLN A 264 -15.83 11.61 4.35
N HIS A 265 -14.97 10.85 5.03
CA HIS A 265 -15.20 9.43 5.30
C HIS A 265 -15.55 9.11 6.77
N ALA A 266 -15.59 10.11 7.65
CA ALA A 266 -15.98 9.93 9.04
C ALA A 266 -17.42 9.42 9.17
N GLY A 267 -17.69 8.62 10.20
CA GLY A 267 -18.98 7.94 10.38
C GLY A 267 -19.14 6.66 9.56
N THR A 268 -18.15 6.27 8.75
CA THR A 268 -18.25 5.08 7.90
C THR A 268 -17.83 3.83 8.68
N VAL A 269 -18.81 3.01 9.08
CA VAL A 269 -18.56 1.79 9.86
C VAL A 269 -17.65 0.82 9.11
N GLY A 270 -16.61 0.35 9.78
CA GLY A 270 -15.65 -0.63 9.24
C GLY A 270 -14.58 -0.03 8.33
N LEU A 271 -14.72 1.20 7.84
CA LEU A 271 -13.70 1.86 7.02
C LEU A 271 -12.52 2.30 7.89
N VAL A 272 -11.31 2.05 7.40
CA VAL A 272 -10.07 2.45 8.05
C VAL A 272 -9.19 3.20 7.06
N LEU A 273 -8.66 4.35 7.50
CA LEU A 273 -7.58 5.04 6.82
C LEU A 273 -6.24 4.38 7.19
N ASP A 274 -5.56 3.80 6.22
CA ASP A 274 -4.18 3.32 6.33
C ASP A 274 -3.23 4.35 5.74
N PHE A 275 -2.28 4.82 6.55
CA PHE A 275 -1.35 5.89 6.17
C PHE A 275 -0.14 5.39 5.36
N GLU A 276 -0.03 4.08 5.15
CA GLU A 276 1.03 3.45 4.36
C GLU A 276 2.47 3.81 4.79
N GLY A 277 2.73 3.82 6.09
CA GLY A 277 4.08 4.04 6.60
C GLY A 277 4.15 4.22 8.11
N GLY A 278 5.35 4.53 8.61
CA GLY A 278 5.58 4.65 10.05
C GLY A 278 7.00 4.31 10.50
N MET A 279 7.84 3.80 9.59
CA MET A 279 9.23 3.47 9.93
C MET A 279 10.13 4.70 10.10
N ILE A 280 9.75 5.86 9.51
CA ILE A 280 10.48 7.13 9.67
C ILE A 280 9.82 7.91 10.82
N PRO A 281 10.53 8.22 11.93
CA PRO A 281 9.91 8.79 13.13
C PRO A 281 9.15 10.11 12.91
N SER A 282 9.64 10.98 12.02
CA SER A 282 8.98 12.24 11.69
C SER A 282 7.65 12.02 10.97
N ILE A 283 7.58 11.03 10.07
CA ILE A 283 6.36 10.65 9.35
C ILE A 283 5.40 9.94 10.31
N ALA A 284 5.89 9.03 11.15
CA ALA A 284 5.10 8.35 12.18
C ALA A 284 4.42 9.34 13.13
N ARG A 285 5.15 10.38 13.57
CA ARG A 285 4.60 11.46 14.41
C ARG A 285 3.53 12.26 13.67
N PHE A 286 3.75 12.55 12.39
CA PHE A 286 2.76 13.24 11.57
C PHE A 286 1.43 12.47 11.51
N PHE A 287 1.47 11.14 11.33
CA PHE A 287 0.28 10.29 11.34
C PHE A 287 -0.35 10.17 12.73
N ALA A 288 0.46 9.95 13.77
CA ALA A 288 -0.02 9.85 15.15
C ALA A 288 -0.76 11.11 15.62
N ASN A 289 -0.38 12.29 15.12
CA ASN A 289 -1.04 13.56 15.42
C ASN A 289 -2.47 13.67 14.87
N PHE A 290 -2.93 12.76 14.00
CA PHE A 290 -4.35 12.62 13.63
C PHE A 290 -5.13 11.66 14.55
N GLY A 291 -4.47 11.12 15.59
CA GLY A 291 -5.04 10.06 16.43
C GLY A 291 -4.87 8.65 15.83
N ALA A 292 -4.09 8.51 14.75
CA ALA A 292 -3.79 7.21 14.17
C ALA A 292 -2.88 6.39 15.10
N THR A 293 -3.10 5.08 15.15
CA THR A 293 -2.33 4.16 16.00
C THR A 293 -1.39 3.30 15.17
N PRO A 294 -0.20 2.94 15.68
CA PRO A 294 0.69 2.02 14.99
C PRO A 294 0.08 0.61 14.94
N VAL A 295 0.14 -0.02 13.77
CA VAL A 295 -0.29 -1.38 13.53
C VAL A 295 0.91 -2.17 13.00
N PRO A 296 1.41 -3.16 13.77
CA PRO A 296 2.52 -3.99 13.33
C PRO A 296 2.10 -4.94 12.21
N TYR A 297 3.04 -5.23 11.33
CA TYR A 297 2.93 -6.30 10.35
C TYR A 297 4.31 -6.91 10.08
N ALA A 298 4.34 -8.06 9.44
CA ALA A 298 5.57 -8.81 9.27
C ALA A 298 6.14 -8.71 7.85
N ALA A 299 7.46 -8.58 7.73
CA ALA A 299 8.19 -8.82 6.50
C ALA A 299 8.87 -10.19 6.57
N LEU A 300 8.51 -11.06 5.65
CA LEU A 300 9.03 -12.41 5.52
C LEU A 300 10.12 -12.44 4.44
N SER A 301 11.23 -13.12 4.72
CA SER A 301 12.28 -13.29 3.72
C SER A 301 13.00 -14.63 3.79
N PHE A 302 13.60 -15.05 2.68
CA PHE A 302 14.66 -16.06 2.67
C PHE A 302 15.66 -15.78 1.56
N THR A 303 16.86 -16.31 1.71
CA THR A 303 17.86 -16.39 0.64
C THR A 303 18.41 -17.79 0.60
N GLN A 304 18.26 -18.45 -0.55
CA GLN A 304 18.96 -19.70 -0.84
C GLN A 304 20.34 -19.38 -1.34
N ARG A 305 21.35 -20.05 -0.77
CA ARG A 305 22.70 -20.01 -1.33
C ARG A 305 22.73 -20.93 -2.56
N PRO A 306 23.14 -20.44 -3.74
CA PRO A 306 23.45 -21.32 -4.86
C PRO A 306 24.42 -22.41 -4.43
N TRP A 307 24.22 -23.63 -4.94
CA TRP A 307 25.02 -24.80 -4.56
C TRP A 307 26.53 -24.57 -4.77
N PHE A 308 26.91 -23.81 -5.80
CA PHE A 308 28.31 -23.51 -6.12
C PHE A 308 28.96 -22.46 -5.19
N LEU A 309 28.19 -21.67 -4.43
CA LEU A 309 28.73 -20.75 -3.41
C LEU A 309 28.85 -21.42 -2.03
N GLN A 310 28.52 -22.71 -1.91
CA GLN A 310 28.69 -23.46 -0.66
C GLN A 310 30.16 -23.85 -0.38
N TRP A 311 31.03 -23.76 -1.40
CA TRP A 311 32.43 -24.21 -1.37
C TRP A 311 33.46 -23.12 -1.03
N MET A 312 33.06 -21.85 -0.92
CA MET A 312 33.98 -20.74 -0.60
C MET A 312 34.11 -20.53 0.92
N ARG A 313 34.39 -21.59 1.66
CA ARG A 313 34.70 -21.55 3.10
C ARG A 313 36.19 -21.76 3.33
#